data_AF-A0A7K8MQ98-F1
#
_entry.id   AF-A0A7K8MQ98-F1
#
_cell.length_a   1.000
_cell.length_b   1.000
_cell.length_c   1.000
_cell.angle_alpha   90.00
_cell.angle_beta   90.00
_cell.angle_gamma   90.00
#
_symmetry.space_group_name_H-M   'P 1'
#
loop_
_entity.id
_entity.type
_entity.pdbx_description
1 polymer ?
#
loop_
_entity_poly.entity_id
_entity_poly.type
_entity_poly.pdbx_seq_one_letter_code
_entity_poly.pdbx_strand_id
1 'polypeptide(L)'
;CAAVIGPPDVRLKSESGALHVDFSGPFAEHEQDKWPLRQYYGSWNYRILYWKKGSTDTDLTSASGVTQVDTKHNSEILSQLEPWTVYCVRVQAVIPEWNKTGELSRELCEQTTHNGNVGDWEIM
;
A
#
# COMPACT_ATOMS: atom_id res chain seq x y z
N CYS A 1 16.53 -2.68 23.76
CA CYS A 1 15.87 -3.49 22.72
C CYS A 1 14.87 -2.61 21.99
N ALA A 2 15.13 -2.25 20.74
CA ALA A 2 14.18 -1.48 19.94
C ALA A 2 13.26 -2.48 19.24
N ALA A 3 11.95 -2.45 19.54
CA ALA A 3 10.99 -3.22 18.75
C ALA A 3 11.03 -2.71 17.31
N VAL A 4 11.35 -3.64 16.39
CA VAL A 4 11.33 -3.42 14.94
C VAL A 4 9.96 -3.85 14.44
N ILE A 5 9.28 -2.96 13.73
CA ILE A 5 7.98 -3.24 13.13
C ILE A 5 8.27 -3.78 11.74
N GLY A 6 8.03 -5.08 11.55
CA GLY A 6 8.25 -5.73 10.27
C GLY A 6 7.35 -5.18 9.17
N PRO A 7 7.66 -5.49 7.90
CA PRO A 7 6.90 -5.00 6.77
C PRO A 7 5.47 -5.56 6.79
N PRO A 8 4.45 -4.75 6.47
CA PRO A 8 3.11 -5.26 6.23
C PRO A 8 3.08 -6.08 4.93
N ASP A 9 2.27 -7.13 4.90
CA ASP A 9 1.93 -7.80 3.65
C ASP A 9 0.89 -6.99 2.91
N VAL A 10 1.09 -6.82 1.61
CA VAL A 10 0.26 -5.98 0.75
C VAL A 10 -0.22 -6.83 -0.41
N ARG A 11 -1.47 -6.65 -0.80
CA ARG A 11 -2.11 -7.31 -1.94
C ARG A 11 -2.79 -6.25 -2.77
N LEU A 12 -2.47 -6.23 -4.06
CA LEU A 12 -3.12 -5.36 -5.03
C LEU A 12 -4.16 -6.18 -5.79
N LYS A 13 -5.30 -5.57 -6.06
CA LYS A 13 -6.33 -6.08 -6.96
C LYS A 13 -6.83 -4.93 -7.80
N SER A 14 -6.80 -5.04 -9.11
CA SER A 14 -7.48 -4.07 -9.95
C SER A 14 -8.92 -4.50 -10.18
N GLU A 15 -9.85 -3.57 -9.96
CA GLU A 15 -11.28 -3.78 -10.16
C GLU A 15 -11.90 -2.52 -10.77
N SER A 16 -12.51 -2.67 -11.95
CA SER A 16 -13.25 -1.60 -12.63
C SER A 16 -12.51 -0.26 -12.77
N GLY A 17 -11.19 -0.29 -13.03
CA GLY A 17 -10.38 0.92 -13.17
C GLY A 17 -9.85 1.50 -11.85
N ALA A 18 -10.28 0.94 -10.72
CA ALA A 18 -9.69 1.20 -9.43
C ALA A 18 -8.64 0.14 -9.08
N LEU A 19 -7.77 0.48 -8.14
CA LEU A 19 -6.82 -0.44 -7.53
C LEU A 19 -7.13 -0.57 -6.05
N HIS A 20 -7.63 -1.74 -5.67
CA HIS A 20 -7.84 -2.14 -4.30
C HIS A 20 -6.52 -2.58 -3.70
N VAL A 21 -6.11 -1.88 -2.65
CA VAL A 21 -4.89 -2.14 -1.90
C VAL A 21 -5.33 -2.72 -0.56
N ASP A 22 -5.16 -4.02 -0.38
CA ASP A 22 -5.41 -4.72 0.88
C ASP A 22 -4.09 -4.91 1.62
N PHE A 23 -4.04 -4.59 2.90
CA PHE A 23 -2.86 -4.74 3.75
C PHE A 23 -3.15 -5.61 4.97
N SER A 24 -2.15 -6.39 5.36
CA SER A 24 -2.18 -7.35 6.45
C SER A 24 -0.89 -7.25 7.27
N GLY A 25 -0.95 -7.43 8.59
CA GLY A 25 0.16 -7.05 9.48
C GLY A 25 0.16 -5.55 9.77
N PRO A 26 1.17 -4.91 10.39
CA PRO A 26 2.52 -5.41 10.56
C PRO A 26 2.64 -6.46 11.66
N PHE A 27 3.62 -7.35 11.50
CA PHE A 27 4.04 -8.26 12.56
C PHE A 27 5.27 -7.64 13.23
N ALA A 28 5.21 -7.37 14.53
CA ALA A 28 6.43 -7.09 15.27
C ALA A 28 7.09 -8.43 15.56
N GLU A 29 8.23 -8.68 14.94
CA GLU A 29 9.14 -9.70 15.44
C GLU A 29 9.81 -9.12 16.68
N HIS A 30 9.36 -9.58 17.85
CA HIS A 30 10.20 -9.55 19.03
C HIS A 30 10.62 -11.00 19.30
N GLU A 31 11.93 -11.22 19.30
CA GLU A 31 12.67 -12.47 19.07
C GLU A 31 12.14 -13.76 19.73
N GLN A 32 11.22 -13.72 20.71
CA GLN A 32 10.76 -14.91 21.44
C GLN A 32 9.27 -14.91 21.85
N ASP A 33 8.50 -13.84 21.63
CA ASP A 33 7.06 -13.80 21.97
C ASP A 33 6.26 -12.92 20.99
N LYS A 34 5.17 -13.47 20.45
CA LYS A 34 4.19 -12.74 19.63
C LYS A 34 3.31 -11.85 20.50
N TRP A 35 3.83 -10.74 21.02
CA TRP A 35 2.99 -9.76 21.72
C TRP A 35 2.11 -9.02 20.71
N PRO A 36 0.79 -8.91 20.92
CA PRO A 36 -0.07 -8.15 20.01
C PRO A 36 0.32 -6.67 20.08
N LEU A 37 0.96 -6.16 19.03
CA LEU A 37 1.34 -4.75 18.80
C LEU A 37 0.25 -3.75 19.23
N ARG A 38 -1.03 -4.12 19.03
CA ARG A 38 -2.21 -3.34 19.43
C ARG A 38 -2.22 -2.97 20.91
N GLN A 39 -1.66 -3.81 21.77
CA GLN A 39 -1.70 -3.60 23.21
C GLN A 39 -0.58 -2.68 23.71
N TYR A 40 0.49 -2.48 22.92
CA TYR A 40 1.64 -1.66 23.28
C TYR A 40 1.66 -0.30 22.56
N TYR A 41 1.27 -0.29 21.28
CA TYR A 41 1.22 0.91 20.45
C TYR A 41 -0.20 1.45 20.25
N GLY A 42 -1.22 0.73 20.71
CA GLY A 42 -2.62 1.12 20.53
C GLY A 42 -3.04 1.04 19.07
N SER A 43 -2.97 2.19 18.39
CA SER A 43 -3.38 2.36 16.99
C SER A 43 -2.20 2.81 16.13
N TRP A 44 -2.13 2.27 14.92
CA TRP A 44 -1.20 2.73 13.88
C TRP A 44 -1.98 3.11 12.63
N ASN A 45 -1.32 3.82 11.73
CA ASN A 45 -1.83 4.13 10.40
C ASN A 45 -0.97 3.38 9.38
N TYR A 46 -1.53 3.10 8.21
CA TYR A 46 -0.79 2.68 7.04
C TYR A 46 -0.62 3.88 6.14
N ARG A 47 0.63 4.07 5.69
CA ARG A 47 0.96 5.02 4.65
C ARG A 47 1.19 4.27 3.36
N ILE A 48 0.31 4.49 2.40
CA ILE A 48 0.36 3.93 1.06
C ILE A 48 1.04 4.96 0.16
N LEU A 49 2.08 4.54 -0.54
CA LEU A 49 2.82 5.32 -1.51
C LEU A 49 2.59 4.67 -2.87
N TYR A 50 2.04 5.39 -3.84
CA TYR A 50 1.83 4.85 -5.17
C TYR A 50 2.28 5.82 -6.26
N TRP A 51 2.75 5.26 -7.38
CA TRP A 51 3.23 6.02 -8.53
C TRP A 51 3.06 5.23 -9.82
N LYS A 52 3.01 5.95 -10.94
CA LYS A 52 2.94 5.36 -12.27
C LYS A 52 4.30 4.78 -12.67
N LYS A 53 4.32 3.52 -13.09
CA LYS A 53 5.52 2.87 -13.63
C LYS A 53 5.83 3.50 -14.99
N GLY A 54 6.99 4.16 -15.07
CA GLY A 54 7.38 4.93 -16.25
C GLY A 54 7.42 6.45 -16.03
N SER A 55 7.00 6.96 -14.86
CA SER A 55 7.42 8.28 -14.43
C SER A 55 8.95 8.28 -14.29
N THR A 56 9.62 9.20 -14.98
CA THR A 56 11.09 9.30 -14.98
C THR A 56 11.61 9.47 -13.54
N ASP A 57 12.80 8.96 -13.22
CA ASP A 57 13.39 9.02 -11.86
C ASP A 57 13.40 10.46 -11.28
N THR A 58 13.53 11.47 -12.14
CA THR A 58 13.40 12.90 -11.81
C THR A 58 12.00 13.32 -11.30
N ASP A 59 10.93 12.68 -11.77
CA ASP A 59 9.55 12.89 -11.30
C ASP A 59 9.25 12.15 -9.98
N LEU A 60 9.99 11.09 -9.65
CA LEU A 60 9.88 10.39 -8.36
C LEU A 60 10.57 11.16 -7.22
N THR A 61 11.62 11.92 -7.53
CA THR A 61 12.33 12.80 -6.58
C THR A 61 11.63 14.14 -6.34
N SER A 62 10.80 14.58 -7.30
CA SER A 62 9.90 15.69 -7.12
C SER A 62 8.64 15.17 -6.44
N ALA A 63 8.22 15.75 -5.32
CA ALA A 63 7.06 15.33 -4.51
C ALA A 63 5.69 15.34 -5.25
N SER A 64 5.68 15.43 -6.59
CA SER A 64 4.51 15.43 -7.47
C SER A 64 4.25 14.09 -8.16
N GLY A 65 5.23 13.18 -8.26
CA GLY A 65 5.06 11.89 -8.96
C GLY A 65 4.63 10.72 -8.06
N VAL A 66 4.94 10.78 -6.76
CA VAL A 66 4.55 9.78 -5.76
C VAL A 66 3.40 10.32 -4.94
N THR A 67 2.24 9.69 -5.05
CA THR A 67 1.09 10.04 -4.24
C THR A 67 1.11 9.25 -2.94
N GLN A 68 0.80 9.92 -1.84
CA GLN A 68 0.73 9.30 -0.51
C GLN A 68 -0.71 9.34 0.02
N VAL A 69 -1.17 8.23 0.58
CA VAL A 69 -2.48 8.09 1.21
C VAL A 69 -2.28 7.47 2.58
N ASP A 70 -2.72 8.17 3.61
CA ASP A 70 -2.68 7.67 4.99
C ASP A 70 -4.06 7.13 5.37
N THR A 71 -4.12 5.89 5.85
CA THR A 71 -5.38 5.21 6.22
C THR A 71 -5.22 4.40 7.50
N LYS A 72 -6.29 4.29 8.28
CA LYS A 72 -6.34 3.46 9.50
C LYS A 72 -6.97 2.09 9.24
N HIS A 73 -7.55 1.91 8.06
CA HIS A 73 -8.19 0.67 7.68
C HIS A 73 -7.13 -0.36 7.30
N ASN A 74 -7.55 -1.58 6.96
CA ASN A 74 -6.66 -2.60 6.41
C ASN A 74 -6.79 -2.69 4.88
N SER A 75 -7.52 -1.76 4.28
CA SER A 75 -7.81 -1.73 2.86
C SER A 75 -8.04 -0.29 2.41
N GLU A 76 -7.57 0.07 1.23
CA GLU A 76 -7.79 1.35 0.58
C GLU A 76 -8.11 1.15 -0.90
N ILE A 77 -8.98 2.00 -1.45
CA ILE A 77 -9.38 1.93 -2.86
C ILE A 77 -8.83 3.15 -3.58
N LEU A 78 -7.88 2.93 -4.48
CA LEU A 78 -7.33 3.97 -5.34
C LEU A 78 -8.17 4.05 -6.62
N SER A 79 -9.16 4.93 -6.63
CA SER A 79 -10.05 5.14 -7.78
C SER A 79 -9.56 6.19 -8.79
N GLN A 80 -8.57 7.01 -8.42
CA GLN A 80 -8.02 8.08 -9.26
C GLN A 80 -6.83 7.60 -10.08
N LEU A 81 -6.97 6.47 -10.77
CA LEU A 81 -5.91 5.87 -11.56
C LEU A 81 -6.29 5.81 -13.04
N GLU A 82 -5.31 5.94 -13.92
CA GLU A 82 -5.51 5.76 -15.36
C GLU A 82 -5.71 4.28 -15.67
N PRO A 83 -6.62 3.89 -16.58
CA PRO A 83 -6.77 2.49 -17.01
C PRO A 83 -5.55 2.02 -17.82
N TRP A 84 -5.33 0.70 -17.87
CA TRP A 84 -4.23 0.05 -18.62
C TRP A 84 -2.83 0.53 -18.22
N THR A 85 -2.71 1.16 -17.06
CA THR A 85 -1.48 1.77 -16.60
C THR A 85 -0.92 0.96 -15.45
N VAL A 86 0.38 0.70 -15.47
CA VAL A 86 1.03 -0.01 -14.38
C VAL A 86 1.33 0.99 -13.27
N TYR A 87 0.77 0.75 -12.08
CA TYR A 87 1.06 1.50 -10.88
C TYR A 87 1.84 0.64 -9.90
N CYS A 88 2.91 1.19 -9.35
CA CYS A 88 3.67 0.58 -8.28
C CYS A 88 3.23 1.17 -6.95
N VAL A 89 3.09 0.31 -5.95
CA VAL A 89 2.61 0.64 -4.60
C VAL A 89 3.56 0.09 -3.56
N ARG A 90 3.83 0.89 -2.52
CA ARG A 90 4.50 0.49 -1.28
C ARG A 90 3.68 0.94 -0.09
N VAL A 91 3.64 0.13 0.95
CA VAL A 91 2.91 0.44 2.18
C VAL A 91 3.87 0.33 3.36
N GLN A 92 3.77 1.26 4.30
CA GLN A 92 4.52 1.21 5.54
C GLN A 92 3.59 1.50 6.72
N ALA A 93 3.88 0.90 7.87
CA ALA A 93 3.17 1.22 9.11
C ALA A 93 3.75 2.50 9.73
N VAL A 94 2.88 3.40 10.19
CA VAL A 94 3.25 4.66 10.84
C VAL A 94 2.53 4.76 12.18
N ILE A 95 3.30 4.86 13.25
CA ILE A 95 2.82 5.02 14.62
C ILE A 95 3.13 6.46 15.05
N PRO A 96 2.22 7.42 14.77
CA PRO A 96 2.46 8.83 15.07
C PRO A 96 2.62 9.08 16.57
N GLU A 97 1.93 8.33 17.42
CA GLU A 97 2.02 8.45 18.89
C GLU A 97 3.44 8.25 19.41
N TRP A 98 4.23 7.42 18.74
CA TRP A 98 5.60 7.07 19.12
C TRP A 98 6.64 7.61 18.14
N ASN A 99 6.21 8.39 17.15
CA ASN A 99 7.01 8.82 15.99
C ASN A 99 7.86 7.66 15.42
N LYS A 100 7.25 6.48 15.32
CA LYS A 100 7.87 5.24 14.84
C LYS A 100 7.28 4.86 13.50
N THR A 101 8.15 4.54 12.57
CA THR A 101 7.79 4.03 11.25
C THR A 101 8.29 2.61 11.12
N GLY A 102 7.44 1.72 10.62
CA GLY A 102 7.82 0.36 10.28
C GLY A 102 8.52 0.28 8.94
N GLU A 103 9.01 -0.91 8.63
CA GLU A 103 9.64 -1.15 7.34
C GLU A 103 8.65 -1.02 6.19
N LEU A 104 9.15 -0.56 5.05
CA LEU A 104 8.39 -0.53 3.80
C LEU A 104 8.12 -1.97 3.35
N SER A 105 6.88 -2.21 2.93
CA SER A 105 6.52 -3.43 2.23
C SER A 105 7.35 -3.59 0.96
N ARG A 106 7.35 -4.80 0.43
CA ARG A 106 7.75 -5.03 -0.96
C ARG A 106 6.99 -4.08 -1.90
N GLU A 107 7.68 -3.64 -2.93
CA GLU A 107 7.06 -2.93 -4.04
C GLU A 107 6.20 -3.91 -4.83
N LEU A 108 4.92 -3.58 -4.96
CA LEU A 108 4.00 -4.34 -5.80
C LEU A 108 3.56 -3.44 -6.92
N CYS A 109 3.78 -3.88 -8.16
CA CYS A 109 3.31 -3.18 -9.33
C CYS A 109 2.16 -3.97 -9.93
N GLU A 110 1.04 -3.30 -10.15
CA GLU A 110 -0.15 -3.89 -10.74
C GLU A 110 -0.64 -3.02 -11.89
N GLN A 111 -1.15 -3.66 -12.94
CA GLN A 111 -1.78 -2.95 -14.04
C GLN A 111 -3.26 -2.70 -13.72
N THR A 112 -3.70 -1.46 -13.86
CA THR A 112 -5.11 -1.14 -13.76
C THR A 112 -5.88 -1.71 -14.95
N THR A 113 -7.03 -2.33 -14.68
CA THR A 113 -7.93 -2.85 -15.70
C THR A 113 -8.79 -1.72 -16.29
N HIS A 114 -9.53 -2.04 -17.35
CA HIS A 114 -10.54 -1.13 -17.89
C HIS A 114 -11.54 -0.68 -16.81
N ASN A 115 -11.99 0.58 -16.91
CA ASN A 115 -13.00 1.18 -16.03
C ASN A 115 -14.37 0.54 -16.25
N GLY A 116 -14.62 -0.65 -15.69
CA GLY A 116 -15.96 -1.21 -15.43
C GLY A 116 -16.87 -1.49 -16.63
N ASN A 117 -16.57 -1.03 -17.85
CA ASN A 117 -17.30 -1.42 -19.05
C ASN A 117 -16.61 -2.65 -19.61
N VAL A 118 -16.81 -3.80 -18.95
CA VAL A 118 -16.81 -5.05 -19.69
C VAL A 118 -18.00 -4.93 -20.65
N GLY A 119 -17.73 -4.46 -21.86
CA GLY A 119 -18.56 -4.88 -22.98
C GLY A 119 -18.34 -6.38 -23.11
N ASP A 120 -19.42 -7.15 -23.06
CA ASP A 120 -19.53 -8.55 -23.49
C ASP A 120 -18.75 -8.81 -24.79
N TRP A 121 -17.46 -9.16 -24.74
CA TRP A 121 -16.75 -9.65 -25.92
C TRP A 121 -15.80 -10.83 -25.68
N GLU A 122 -15.76 -11.40 -24.47
CA GLU A 122 -15.03 -12.65 -24.24
C GLU A 122 -15.94 -13.81 -23.81
N ILE A 123 -16.98 -14.10 -24.60
CA ILE A 123 -17.36 -15.49 -24.89
C ILE A 123 -18.01 -15.54 -26.30
N MET A 124 -17.21 -15.83 -27.33
CA MET A 124 -17.68 -16.31 -28.62
C MET A 124 -17.58 -17.84 -28.64
#